data_AF-A0A4Q1DHK5-F1
#
_entry.id   AF-A0A4Q1DHK5-F1
#
_cell.length_a   1.000
_cell.length_b   1.000
_cell.length_c   1.000
_cell.angle_alpha   90.00
_cell.angle_beta   90.00
_cell.angle_gamma   90.00
#
_symmetry.space_group_name_H-M   'P 1'
#
loop_
_entity.id
_entity.type
_entity.pdbx_description
1 polymer ?
#
loop_
_entity_poly.entity_id
_entity_poly.type
_entity_poly.pdbx_seq_one_letter_code
_entity_poly.pdbx_strand_id
1 'polypeptide(L)'
;MTEEKKQPPQQQPPALGPYFLSVFLMALGLWCVYDGWFTTDPEMFRHMDFNRIMAVIFIPIAIIDFIRTRRSEMARKAKAVNKLAVKNDSES
;
A
#
# COMPACT_ATOMS: atom_id res chain seq x y z
N MET A 1 28.12 33.24 23.50
CA MET A 1 26.95 32.43 23.85
C MET A 1 26.33 31.96 22.55
N THR A 2 26.58 30.71 22.17
CA THR A 2 26.09 30.15 20.90
C THR A 2 24.81 29.40 21.23
N GLU A 3 23.66 29.97 20.87
CA GLU A 3 22.37 29.29 21.02
C GLU A 3 22.28 28.14 20.01
N GLU A 4 22.33 26.91 20.53
CA GLU A 4 22.02 25.71 19.77
C GLU A 4 20.50 25.65 19.55
N LYS A 5 20.06 26.07 18.37
CA LYS A 5 18.64 26.04 17.97
C LYS A 5 18.20 24.58 17.79
N LYS A 6 17.72 23.94 18.86
CA LYS A 6 17.05 22.63 18.83
C LYS A 6 15.91 22.68 17.81
N GLN A 7 16.09 22.01 16.67
CA GLN A 7 14.99 21.74 15.75
C GLN A 7 13.93 20.88 16.48
N PRO A 8 12.64 21.23 16.42
CA PRO A 8 11.60 20.39 16.99
C PRO A 8 11.60 19.04 16.26
N PRO A 9 11.33 17.92 16.97
CA PRO A 9 11.28 16.60 16.35
C PRO A 9 10.24 16.64 15.24
N GLN A 10 10.67 16.42 13.99
CA GLN A 10 9.73 16.25 12.90
C GLN A 10 8.82 15.07 13.24
N GLN A 11 7.55 15.36 13.49
CA GLN A 11 6.51 14.35 13.58
C GLN A 11 6.49 13.64 12.23
N GLN A 12 7.11 12.46 12.18
CA GLN A 12 7.01 11.60 11.01
C GLN A 12 5.51 11.36 10.79
N PRO A 13 4.98 11.69 9.59
CA PRO A 13 3.57 11.46 9.34
C PRO A 13 3.26 9.99 9.62
N PRO A 14 2.10 9.67 10.21
CA PRO A 14 1.73 8.30 10.54
C PRO A 14 1.93 7.43 9.30
N ALA A 15 2.92 6.55 9.37
CA ALA A 15 3.30 5.75 8.24
C ALA A 15 2.19 4.72 8.00
N LEU A 16 1.35 4.97 6.99
CA LEU A 16 0.43 3.97 6.48
C LEU A 16 1.24 2.71 6.14
N GLY A 17 0.72 1.54 6.52
CA GLY A 17 1.41 0.27 6.29
C GLY A 17 1.72 0.06 4.80
N PRO A 18 2.79 -0.68 4.46
CA PRO A 18 3.27 -0.79 3.07
C PRO A 18 2.22 -1.33 2.10
N TYR A 19 1.24 -2.08 2.60
CA TYR A 19 0.15 -2.67 1.81
C TYR A 19 -1.17 -1.90 1.89
N PHE A 20 -1.22 -0.75 2.56
CA PHE A 20 -2.47 -0.01 2.76
C PHE A 20 -3.15 0.33 1.43
N LEU A 21 -2.40 0.90 0.48
CA LEU A 21 -2.92 1.26 -0.83
C LEU A 21 -3.43 0.04 -1.60
N SER A 22 -2.65 -1.03 -1.62
CA SER A 22 -3.00 -2.26 -2.34
C SER A 22 -4.27 -2.90 -1.77
N VAL A 23 -4.39 -2.99 -0.45
CA VAL A 23 -5.59 -3.53 0.22
C VAL A 23 -6.79 -2.63 0.00
N PHE A 24 -6.62 -1.31 0.13
CA PHE A 24 -7.68 -0.33 -0.09
C PHE A 24 -8.22 -0.39 -1.51
N LEU A 25 -7.34 -0.37 -2.52
CA LEU A 25 -7.73 -0.46 -3.93
C LEU A 25 -8.38 -1.81 -4.25
N MET A 26 -7.92 -2.91 -3.65
CA MET A 26 -8.55 -4.20 -3.84
C MET A 26 -9.96 -4.22 -3.24
N ALA A 27 -10.15 -3.71 -2.03
CA ALA A 27 -11.46 -3.63 -1.38
C ALA A 27 -12.43 -2.74 -2.17
N LEU A 28 -11.97 -1.57 -2.61
CA LEU A 28 -12.73 -0.64 -3.44
C LEU A 28 -13.07 -1.26 -4.81
N GLY A 29 -12.11 -1.96 -5.43
CA GLY A 29 -12.30 -2.67 -6.69
C GLY A 29 -13.33 -3.78 -6.57
N LEU A 30 -13.29 -4.59 -5.51
CA LEU A 30 -14.27 -5.64 -5.24
C LEU A 30 -15.67 -5.06 -4.98
N TRP A 31 -15.75 -3.93 -4.27
CA TRP A 31 -17.01 -3.20 -4.10
C TRP A 31 -17.58 -2.78 -5.47
N CYS A 32 -16.75 -2.17 -6.32
CA CYS A 32 -17.15 -1.78 -7.67
C CYS A 32 -17.56 -2.99 -8.55
N VAL A 33 -16.95 -4.17 -8.38
CA VAL A 33 -17.41 -5.39 -9.06
C VAL A 33 -18.81 -5.79 -8.61
N TYR A 34 -19.06 -5.78 -7.29
CA TYR A 34 -20.37 -6.09 -6.74
C TYR A 34 -21.44 -5.15 -7.30
N ASP A 35 -21.17 -3.85 -7.26
CA ASP A 35 -22.07 -2.82 -7.78
C ASP A 35 -22.20 -2.81 -9.31
N GLY A 36 -21.18 -3.25 -10.06
CA GLY A 36 -21.19 -3.23 -11.52
C GLY A 36 -21.92 -4.42 -12.15
N TRP A 37 -22.04 -5.54 -11.43
CA TRP A 37 -22.55 -6.80 -11.97
C TRP A 37 -23.63 -7.48 -11.12
N PHE A 38 -23.64 -7.29 -9.81
CA PHE A 38 -24.50 -8.04 -8.90
C PHE A 38 -25.58 -7.19 -8.23
N THR A 39 -25.44 -5.85 -8.22
CA THR A 39 -26.50 -4.97 -7.71
C THR A 39 -27.75 -5.04 -8.57
N THR A 40 -28.91 -4.94 -7.93
CA THR A 40 -30.24 -4.90 -8.59
C THR A 40 -30.95 -3.58 -8.39
N ASP A 41 -30.28 -2.60 -7.77
CA ASP A 41 -30.86 -1.29 -7.51
C ASP A 41 -30.97 -0.45 -8.80
N PRO A 42 -32.17 0.04 -9.14
CA PRO A 42 -32.40 0.75 -10.40
C PRO A 42 -31.71 2.12 -10.47
N GLU A 43 -31.45 2.76 -9.34
CA GLU A 43 -30.69 4.03 -9.27
C GLU A 43 -29.21 3.82 -9.65
N MET A 44 -28.67 2.62 -9.40
CA MET A 44 -27.28 2.29 -9.66
C MET A 44 -26.99 1.98 -11.13
N PHE A 45 -28.01 1.74 -11.96
CA PHE A 45 -27.79 1.51 -13.39
C PHE A 45 -27.09 2.68 -14.09
N ARG A 46 -27.30 3.91 -13.60
CA ARG A 46 -26.61 5.10 -14.14
C ARG A 46 -25.12 5.13 -13.83
N HIS A 47 -24.71 4.45 -12.76
CA HIS A 47 -23.32 4.38 -12.30
C HIS A 47 -22.68 3.01 -12.57
N MET A 48 -23.43 2.08 -13.17
CA MET A 48 -23.00 0.72 -13.45
C MET A 48 -21.74 0.70 -14.32
N ASP A 49 -21.70 1.46 -15.42
CA ASP A 49 -20.53 1.50 -16.30
C ASP A 49 -19.30 2.12 -15.61
N PHE A 50 -19.51 3.12 -14.75
CA PHE A 50 -18.44 3.70 -13.95
C PHE A 50 -17.84 2.67 -12.99
N ASN A 51 -18.69 1.91 -12.29
CA ASN A 51 -18.25 0.85 -11.38
C ASN A 51 -17.53 -0.27 -12.12
N ARG A 52 -17.99 -0.64 -13.32
CA ARG A 52 -17.31 -1.63 -14.17
C ARG A 52 -15.91 -1.16 -14.59
N ILE A 53 -15.79 0.07 -15.07
CA ILE A 53 -14.50 0.64 -15.50
C ILE A 53 -13.55 0.77 -14.30
N MET A 54 -14.04 1.29 -13.18
CA MET A 54 -13.24 1.45 -11.97
C MET A 54 -12.77 0.11 -11.41
N ALA A 55 -13.60 -0.93 -11.43
CA ALA A 55 -13.19 -2.29 -11.05
C ALA A 55 -12.03 -2.80 -11.92
N VAL A 56 -12.13 -2.63 -13.25
CA VAL A 56 -11.10 -3.03 -14.21
C VAL A 56 -9.81 -2.23 -14.02
N ILE A 57 -9.86 -1.02 -13.46
CA ILE A 57 -8.68 -0.20 -13.19
C ILE A 57 -8.09 -0.53 -11.80
N PHE A 58 -8.90 -0.53 -10.75
CA PHE A 58 -8.45 -0.67 -9.37
C PHE A 58 -7.88 -2.05 -9.08
N ILE A 59 -8.48 -3.12 -9.59
CA ILE A 59 -8.00 -4.48 -9.31
C ILE A 59 -6.59 -4.71 -9.89
N PRO A 60 -6.30 -4.43 -11.17
CA PRO A 60 -4.94 -4.57 -11.69
C PRO A 60 -3.92 -3.65 -11.01
N ILE A 61 -4.28 -2.41 -10.69
CA ILE A 61 -3.38 -1.49 -9.99
C ILE A 61 -3.08 -2.03 -8.58
N ALA A 62 -4.08 -2.52 -7.86
CA ALA A 62 -3.90 -3.14 -6.55
C ALA A 62 -2.95 -4.34 -6.61
N ILE A 63 -3.09 -5.20 -7.62
CA ILE A 63 -2.23 -6.37 -7.82
C ILE A 63 -0.79 -5.96 -8.12
N ILE A 64 -0.59 -5.01 -9.04
CA ILE A 64 0.74 -4.52 -9.41
C ILE A 64 1.42 -3.86 -8.21
N ASP A 65 0.70 -3.01 -7.48
CA ASP A 65 1.19 -2.36 -6.27
C ASP A 65 1.58 -3.40 -5.21
N PHE A 66 0.71 -4.39 -4.96
CA PHE A 66 0.98 -5.46 -4.01
C PHE A 66 2.25 -6.24 -4.35
N ILE A 67 2.44 -6.59 -5.63
CA ILE A 67 3.64 -7.31 -6.09
C ILE A 67 4.89 -6.43 -5.92
N ARG A 68 4.83 -5.15 -6.30
CA ARG A 68 5.95 -4.21 -6.15
C ARG A 68 6.34 -4.03 -4.69
N THR A 69 5.36 -3.83 -3.82
CA THR A 69 5.53 -3.69 -2.38
C THR A 69 6.11 -4.97 -1.78
N ARG A 70 5.56 -6.14 -2.12
CA ARG A 70 6.09 -7.43 -1.65
C ARG A 70 7.53 -7.64 -2.05
N ARG A 71 7.91 -7.32 -3.29
CA ARG A 71 9.31 -7.41 -3.75
C ARG A 71 10.22 -6.46 -2.97
N SER A 72 9.79 -5.23 -2.72
CA SER A 72 10.53 -4.25 -1.91
C SER A 72 10.74 -4.75 -0.49
N GLU A 73 9.69 -5.23 0.16
CA GLU A 73 9.74 -5.73 1.54
C GLU A 73 10.64 -6.97 1.67
N MET A 74 10.60 -7.89 0.71
CA MET A 74 11.51 -9.04 0.70
C MET A 74 12.97 -8.61 0.52
N ALA A 75 13.26 -7.63 -0.34
CA ALA A 75 14.61 -7.09 -0.50
C ALA A 75 15.10 -6.35 0.76
N ARG A 76 14.22 -5.61 1.45
CA ARG A 76 14.53 -4.95 2.73
C ARG A 76 14.83 -5.98 3.82
N LYS A 77 14.03 -7.03 3.93
CA LYS A 77 14.25 -8.15 4.86
C LYS A 77 15.58 -8.86 4.58
N ALA A 78 15.88 -9.17 3.32
CA ALA A 78 17.15 -9.80 2.95
C ALA A 78 18.38 -8.94 3.33
N LYS A 79 18.32 -7.62 3.10
CA LYS A 79 19.37 -6.68 3.50
C LYS A 79 19.52 -6.59 5.03
N ALA A 80 18.41 -6.58 5.76
CA ALA A 80 18.43 -6.55 7.22
C ALA A 80 19.07 -7.82 7.79
N VAL A 81 18.73 -9.00 7.24
CA VAL A 81 19.33 -10.29 7.64
C VAL A 81 20.83 -10.30 7.35
N ASN A 82 21.26 -9.88 6.16
CA ASN A 82 22.68 -9.83 5.82
C ASN A 82 23.45 -8.85 6.73
N LYS A 83 22.89 -7.67 7.02
CA LYS A 83 23.50 -6.70 7.94
C LYS A 83 23.67 -7.27 9.36
N LEU A 84 22.68 -8.04 9.84
CA LEU A 84 22.76 -8.69 11.15
C LEU A 84 23.82 -9.80 11.17
N ALA A 85 23.92 -10.60 10.10
CA ALA A 85 24.96 -11.62 9.97
C ALA A 85 26.36 -11.01 10.00
N VAL A 86 26.63 -9.99 9.17
CA VAL A 86 27.92 -9.28 9.15
C VAL A 86 28.26 -8.65 10.51
N LYS A 87 27.28 -8.10 11.23
CA LYS A 87 27.50 -7.53 12.56
C LYS A 87 27.94 -8.61 13.55
N ASN A 88 27.26 -9.75 13.57
CA ASN A 88 27.59 -10.86 14.49
C ASN A 88 28.99 -11.44 14.21
N ASP A 89 29.37 -11.54 12.93
CA ASP A 89 30.71 -12.02 12.53
C ASP A 89 31.82 -11.02 12.91
N SER A 90 31.50 -9.72 13.02
CA SER A 90 32.46 -8.70 13.46
C SER A 90 32.60 -8.55 14.98
N GLU A 91 31.64 -9.10 15.73
CA GLU A 91 31.62 -9.07 17.21
C GLU A 91 32.12 -10.38 17.84
N SER A 92 32.48 -11.39 17.03
CA SER A 92 33.06 -12.68 17.43
C SER A 92 34.56 -12.73 17.17
#